data_AF-A0A954L8H2-F1
#
_entry.id   AF-A0A954L8H2-F1
#
_cell.length_a   1.000
_cell.length_b   1.000
_cell.length_c   1.000
_cell.angle_alpha   90.00
_cell.angle_beta   90.00
_cell.angle_gamma   90.00
#
_symmetry.space_group_name_H-M   'P 1'
#
loop_
_entity.id
_entity.type
_entity.pdbx_description
1 polymer ?
#
loop_
_entity_poly.entity_id
_entity_poly.type
_entity_poly.pdbx_seq_one_letter_code
_entity_poly.pdbx_strand_id
1 'polypeptide(L)'
;MRTLGVVLLVINILCLLAGGVLMARVGKHRNDVSVALADARQKSEKAVADYNSAKLDLLAAESELARVKLGWDREWEQSPQQNNNLQVGVQGVNLLLNGLGSANGLAAHETPQGAQVPPTVHVFALRPDQSSFYIGEFVADLAQLQPNAAVLRPNWNVPQSELRTWDFSQGFRLRTLIPRADRARVDHLNTLIQETVEQIGVLDRKIVAQTALNDAARAQLEVRRGELLGNPNHPEVEGRPEFTAGLLAALRDLEDDRNSIQASVDTLRRMIKRISDLRIAILDEIIQLAGQLPVPATQISRNPN
;
A
#
# COMPACT_ATOMS: atom_id res chain seq x y z
N MET A 1 -29.94 17.64 107.50
CA MET A 1 -31.04 17.40 106.54
C MET A 1 -30.96 18.25 105.26
N ARG A 2 -30.43 19.48 105.27
CA ARG A 2 -30.37 20.36 104.08
C ARG A 2 -29.36 19.92 103.01
N THR A 3 -28.23 19.30 103.40
CA THR A 3 -27.16 18.85 102.47
C THR A 3 -27.52 17.59 101.70
N LEU A 4 -28.21 16.64 102.34
CA LEU A 4 -28.58 15.35 101.73
C LEU A 4 -29.66 15.51 100.65
N GLY A 5 -30.59 16.46 100.83
CA GLY A 5 -31.59 16.82 99.81
C GLY A 5 -30.97 17.48 98.57
N VAL A 6 -29.93 18.30 98.73
CA VAL A 6 -29.22 18.92 97.61
C VAL A 6 -28.44 17.87 96.81
N VAL A 7 -27.79 16.93 97.48
CA VAL A 7 -27.06 15.83 96.80
C VAL A 7 -28.03 14.93 96.01
N LEU A 8 -29.16 14.56 96.59
CA LEU A 8 -30.20 13.77 95.89
C LEU A 8 -30.80 14.52 94.69
N LEU A 9 -30.95 15.83 94.79
CA LEU A 9 -31.45 16.67 93.70
C LEU A 9 -30.42 16.76 92.56
N VAL A 10 -29.14 16.93 92.87
CA VAL A 10 -28.06 16.92 91.86
C VAL A 10 -27.94 15.57 91.17
N ILE A 11 -28.03 14.46 91.91
CA ILE A 11 -28.04 13.10 91.33
C ILE A 11 -29.25 12.91 90.41
N ASN A 12 -30.44 13.35 90.81
CA ASN A 12 -31.64 13.28 89.95
C ASN A 12 -31.46 14.09 88.67
N ILE A 13 -30.89 15.30 88.75
CA ILE A 13 -30.62 16.13 87.57
C ILE A 13 -29.60 15.45 86.65
N LEU A 14 -28.52 14.88 87.20
CA LEU A 14 -27.53 14.14 86.42
C LEU A 14 -28.12 12.89 85.75
N CYS A 15 -28.97 12.14 86.45
CA CYS A 15 -29.67 10.98 85.89
C CYS A 15 -30.64 11.38 84.77
N LEU A 16 -31.37 12.49 84.92
CA LEU A 16 -32.27 13.00 83.88
C LEU A 16 -31.49 13.48 82.64
N LEU A 17 -30.38 14.19 82.84
CA LEU A 17 -29.51 14.63 81.74
C LEU A 17 -28.87 13.43 81.02
N ALA A 18 -28.34 12.46 81.77
CA ALA A 18 -27.77 11.23 81.20
C ALA A 18 -28.83 10.40 80.45
N GLY A 19 -30.04 10.28 81.02
CA GLY A 19 -31.18 9.61 80.39
C GLY A 19 -31.61 10.29 79.08
N GLY A 20 -31.63 11.63 79.05
CA GLY A 20 -31.91 12.41 77.84
C GLY A 20 -30.89 12.17 76.72
N VAL A 21 -29.59 12.13 77.05
CA VAL A 21 -28.52 11.85 76.08
C VAL A 21 -28.61 10.42 75.53
N LEU A 22 -28.91 9.44 76.39
CA LEU A 22 -29.09 8.05 75.96
C LEU A 22 -30.35 7.89 75.08
N MET A 23 -31.48 8.49 75.45
CA MET A 23 -32.68 8.51 74.60
C MET A 23 -32.43 9.18 73.26
N ALA A 24 -31.70 10.30 73.22
CA ALA A 24 -31.35 10.98 71.98
C ALA A 24 -30.46 10.10 71.07
N ARG A 25 -29.47 9.39 71.65
CA ARG A 25 -28.63 8.44 70.89
C ARG A 25 -29.41 7.24 70.37
N VAL A 26 -30.31 6.67 71.18
CA VAL A 26 -31.17 5.55 70.76
C VAL A 26 -32.16 6.00 69.69
N GLY A 27 -32.74 7.18 69.83
CA GLY A 27 -33.62 7.78 68.81
C GLY A 27 -32.89 8.00 67.49
N LYS A 28 -31.67 8.55 67.54
CA LYS A 28 -30.80 8.70 66.37
C LYS A 28 -30.47 7.35 65.73
N HIS A 29 -30.06 6.36 66.50
CA HIS A 29 -29.75 5.02 65.99
C HIS A 29 -30.98 4.34 65.38
N ARG A 30 -32.17 4.49 65.97
CA ARG A 30 -33.42 3.95 65.38
C ARG A 30 -33.75 4.66 64.08
N ASN A 31 -33.55 5.97 64.00
CA ASN A 31 -33.74 6.72 62.77
C ASN A 31 -32.72 6.29 61.70
N ASP A 32 -31.45 6.19 62.05
CA ASP A 32 -30.37 5.76 61.14
C ASP A 32 -30.63 4.33 60.62
N VAL A 33 -31.10 3.41 61.46
CA VAL A 33 -31.51 2.06 61.04
C VAL A 33 -32.74 2.10 60.15
N SER A 34 -33.74 2.93 60.45
CA SER A 34 -34.94 3.05 59.60
C SER A 34 -34.61 3.65 58.23
N VAL A 35 -33.72 4.63 58.17
CA VAL A 35 -33.22 5.25 56.94
C VAL A 35 -32.38 4.23 56.16
N ALA A 36 -31.46 3.52 56.81
CA ALA A 36 -30.67 2.47 56.17
C ALA A 36 -31.55 1.33 55.63
N LEU A 37 -32.63 0.96 56.32
CA LEU A 37 -33.57 -0.07 55.89
C LEU A 37 -34.46 0.43 54.74
N ALA A 38 -34.85 1.71 54.75
CA ALA A 38 -35.54 2.34 53.63
C ALA A 38 -34.65 2.43 52.38
N ASP A 39 -33.40 2.86 52.54
CA ASP A 39 -32.40 2.90 51.48
C ASP A 39 -32.08 1.50 50.93
N ALA A 40 -31.96 0.50 51.81
CA ALA A 40 -31.72 -0.88 51.40
C ALA A 40 -32.92 -1.44 50.61
N ARG A 41 -34.16 -1.15 51.04
CA ARG A 41 -35.37 -1.51 50.29
C ARG A 41 -35.40 -0.81 48.93
N GLN A 42 -35.15 0.49 48.89
CA GLN A 42 -35.14 1.25 47.64
C GLN A 42 -34.04 0.76 46.67
N LYS A 43 -32.84 0.43 47.18
CA LYS A 43 -31.76 -0.17 46.39
C LYS A 43 -32.12 -1.56 45.89
N SER A 44 -32.78 -2.38 46.72
CA SER A 44 -33.27 -3.70 46.32
C SER A 44 -34.34 -3.59 45.23
N GLU A 45 -35.31 -2.69 45.39
CA GLU A 45 -36.36 -2.45 44.40
C GLU A 45 -35.76 -1.95 43.08
N LYS A 46 -34.80 -1.03 43.13
CA LYS A 46 -34.08 -0.56 41.94
C LYS A 46 -33.27 -1.68 41.28
N ALA A 47 -32.56 -2.50 42.05
CA ALA A 47 -31.80 -3.62 41.51
C ALA A 47 -32.72 -4.67 40.84
N VAL A 48 -33.91 -4.91 41.39
CA VAL A 48 -34.93 -5.78 40.76
C VAL A 48 -35.46 -5.15 39.47
N ALA A 49 -35.71 -3.85 39.45
CA ALA A 49 -36.13 -3.13 38.24
C ALA A 49 -35.05 -3.16 37.15
N ASP A 50 -33.79 -2.90 37.49
CA ASP A 50 -32.64 -2.94 36.58
C ASP A 50 -32.43 -4.36 36.03
N TYR A 51 -32.55 -5.39 36.88
CA TYR A 51 -32.50 -6.79 36.46
C TYR A 51 -33.62 -7.15 35.47
N ASN A 52 -34.84 -6.72 35.75
CA ASN A 52 -35.98 -6.95 34.85
C ASN A 52 -35.81 -6.20 33.52
N SER A 53 -35.29 -4.97 33.53
CA SER A 53 -34.95 -4.22 32.31
C SER A 53 -33.89 -4.97 31.49
N ALA A 54 -32.79 -5.38 32.12
CA ALA A 54 -31.73 -6.12 31.44
C ALA A 54 -32.23 -7.46 30.86
N LYS A 55 -33.15 -8.13 31.56
CA LYS A 55 -33.78 -9.35 31.05
C LYS A 55 -34.69 -9.08 29.84
N LEU A 56 -35.43 -7.97 29.83
CA LEU A 56 -36.22 -7.55 28.69
C LEU A 56 -35.33 -7.17 27.50
N ASP A 57 -34.21 -6.48 27.73
CA ASP A 57 -33.23 -6.14 26.70
C ASP A 57 -32.58 -7.40 26.11
N LEU A 58 -32.27 -8.39 26.95
CA LEU A 58 -31.76 -9.69 26.50
C LEU A 58 -32.81 -10.42 25.64
N LEU A 59 -34.06 -10.49 26.08
CA LEU A 59 -35.14 -11.09 25.29
C LEU A 59 -35.37 -10.33 23.98
N ALA A 60 -35.27 -9.01 23.99
CA ALA A 60 -35.36 -8.18 22.80
C ALA A 60 -34.21 -8.47 21.84
N ALA A 61 -32.97 -8.53 22.32
CA ALA A 61 -31.79 -8.89 21.54
C ALA A 61 -31.85 -10.32 21.00
N GLU A 62 -32.33 -11.28 21.78
CA GLU A 62 -32.59 -12.66 21.33
C GLU A 62 -33.69 -12.70 20.27
N SER A 63 -34.76 -11.92 20.42
CA SER A 63 -35.84 -11.83 19.44
C SER A 63 -35.38 -11.13 18.14
N GLU A 64 -34.51 -10.13 18.24
CA GLU A 64 -33.93 -9.43 17.10
C GLU A 64 -32.92 -10.33 16.38
N LEU A 65 -32.08 -11.06 17.13
CA LEU A 65 -31.22 -12.10 16.59
C LEU A 65 -32.04 -13.19 15.93
N ALA A 66 -33.14 -13.65 16.54
CA ALA A 66 -34.05 -14.62 15.93
C ALA A 66 -34.74 -14.07 14.67
N ARG A 67 -35.12 -12.79 14.66
CA ARG A 67 -35.70 -12.09 13.49
C ARG A 67 -34.71 -11.90 12.36
N VAL A 68 -33.44 -11.60 12.68
CA VAL A 68 -32.35 -11.52 11.70
C VAL A 68 -32.01 -12.92 11.19
N LYS A 69 -32.00 -13.93 12.06
CA LYS A 69 -31.83 -15.35 11.71
C LYS A 69 -32.99 -15.90 10.89
N LEU A 70 -34.21 -15.38 11.02
CA LEU A 70 -35.34 -15.74 10.15
C LEU A 70 -35.08 -15.42 8.67
N GLY A 71 -34.13 -14.54 8.37
CA GLY A 71 -33.64 -14.30 7.00
C GLY A 71 -32.48 -15.20 6.59
N TRP A 72 -31.95 -16.02 7.49
CA TRP A 72 -30.85 -16.96 7.25
C TRP A 72 -31.48 -18.34 7.13
N ASP A 73 -31.57 -18.87 5.92
CA ASP A 73 -32.39 -20.07 5.64
C ASP A 73 -31.96 -21.30 6.47
N ARG A 74 -30.83 -21.96 6.18
CA ARG A 74 -30.33 -23.09 6.98
C ARG A 74 -28.91 -22.81 7.47
N GLU A 75 -28.68 -23.09 8.75
CA GLU A 75 -27.39 -22.96 9.43
C GLU A 75 -26.99 -24.31 10.01
N TRP A 76 -25.76 -24.74 9.74
CA TRP A 76 -25.15 -25.90 10.36
C TRP A 76 -23.90 -25.43 11.10
N GLU A 77 -23.83 -25.72 12.39
CA GLU A 77 -22.71 -25.31 13.24
C GLU A 77 -22.09 -26.53 13.89
N GLN A 78 -20.76 -26.59 13.83
CA GLN A 78 -19.93 -27.51 14.57
C GLN A 78 -19.02 -26.67 15.45
N SER A 79 -19.23 -26.73 16.76
CA SER A 79 -18.30 -26.20 17.77
C SER A 79 -17.58 -27.38 18.45
N PRO A 80 -16.33 -27.24 18.93
CA PRO A 80 -15.62 -28.29 19.67
C PRO A 80 -16.39 -28.78 20.90
N GLN A 81 -17.34 -27.97 21.40
CA GLN A 81 -18.18 -28.27 22.55
C GLN A 81 -19.48 -29.00 22.18
N GLN A 82 -19.87 -29.02 20.90
CA GLN A 82 -21.05 -29.70 20.41
C GLN A 82 -20.68 -31.03 19.75
N ASN A 83 -21.22 -32.12 20.26
CA ASN A 83 -20.97 -33.46 19.73
C ASN A 83 -21.89 -33.76 18.53
N ASN A 84 -21.79 -32.93 17.50
CA ASN A 84 -22.46 -33.17 16.22
C ASN A 84 -21.51 -33.98 15.31
N ASN A 85 -22.04 -34.94 14.56
CA ASN A 85 -21.26 -35.78 13.61
C ASN A 85 -20.81 -35.03 12.35
N LEU A 86 -20.79 -33.70 12.39
CA LEU A 86 -20.43 -32.85 11.25
C LEU A 86 -18.92 -32.64 11.23
N GLN A 87 -18.28 -33.00 10.12
CA GLN A 87 -16.84 -32.85 9.92
C GLN A 87 -16.56 -32.17 8.58
N VAL A 88 -15.61 -31.23 8.56
CA VAL A 88 -15.07 -30.61 7.35
C VAL A 88 -13.62 -31.03 7.20
N GLY A 89 -13.26 -31.55 6.02
CA GLY A 89 -11.89 -31.78 5.61
C GLY A 89 -11.55 -30.95 4.37
N VAL A 90 -10.29 -30.55 4.23
CA VAL A 90 -9.78 -29.89 3.00
C VAL A 90 -9.12 -30.96 2.13
N GLN A 91 -9.58 -31.11 0.88
CA GLN A 91 -9.00 -32.01 -0.11
C GLN A 91 -8.64 -31.23 -1.38
N GLY A 92 -7.38 -30.80 -1.47
CA GLY A 92 -6.94 -29.90 -2.55
C GLY A 92 -7.61 -28.54 -2.40
N VAL A 93 -8.41 -28.14 -3.40
CA VAL A 93 -9.18 -26.88 -3.39
C VAL A 93 -10.62 -27.08 -2.88
N ASN A 94 -11.05 -28.34 -2.73
CA ASN A 94 -12.42 -28.69 -2.37
C ASN A 94 -12.54 -28.93 -0.87
N LEU A 95 -13.74 -28.71 -0.33
CA LEU A 95 -14.09 -29.07 1.04
C LEU A 95 -14.91 -30.36 1.04
N LEU A 96 -14.49 -31.34 1.82
CA LEU A 96 -15.20 -32.58 2.06
C LEU A 96 -16.05 -32.43 3.33
N LEU A 97 -17.36 -32.53 3.19
CA LEU A 97 -18.30 -32.54 4.31
C LEU A 97 -18.73 -33.97 4.62
N ASN A 98 -18.54 -34.40 5.86
CA ASN A 98 -19.13 -35.61 6.41
C ASN A 98 -20.18 -35.24 7.46
N GLY A 99 -21.29 -35.96 7.49
CA GLY A 99 -22.45 -35.67 8.32
C GLY A 99 -23.43 -34.65 7.71
N LEU A 100 -23.08 -33.99 6.61
CA LEU A 100 -23.95 -33.04 5.89
C LEU A 100 -24.05 -33.44 4.40
N GLY A 101 -25.28 -33.66 3.94
CA GLY A 101 -25.60 -34.11 2.59
C GLY A 101 -27.07 -33.88 2.26
N SER A 102 -27.58 -34.53 1.21
CA SER A 102 -28.95 -34.31 0.72
C SER A 102 -30.03 -34.64 1.76
N ALA A 103 -29.83 -35.66 2.59
CA ALA A 103 -30.78 -36.03 3.66
C ALA A 103 -30.72 -35.07 4.85
N ASN A 104 -29.58 -34.40 5.06
CA ASN A 104 -29.35 -33.48 6.18
C ASN A 104 -29.51 -32.00 5.79
N GLY A 105 -30.17 -31.78 4.64
CA GLY A 105 -30.71 -30.49 4.26
C GLY A 105 -29.91 -29.72 3.23
N LEU A 106 -28.83 -30.30 2.69
CA LEU A 106 -28.08 -29.76 1.56
C LEU A 106 -28.65 -30.34 0.25
N ALA A 107 -29.83 -29.88 -0.15
CA ALA A 107 -30.56 -30.42 -1.29
C ALA A 107 -30.46 -29.50 -2.52
N ALA A 108 -30.32 -30.10 -3.70
CA ALA A 108 -30.43 -29.37 -4.95
C ALA A 108 -31.86 -28.82 -5.13
N HIS A 109 -31.98 -27.64 -5.73
CA HIS A 109 -33.26 -27.04 -6.07
C HIS A 109 -33.54 -27.23 -7.56
N GLU A 110 -34.75 -27.64 -7.91
CA GLU A 110 -35.18 -27.72 -9.30
C GLU A 110 -35.69 -26.36 -9.77
N THR A 111 -35.18 -25.89 -10.91
CA THR A 111 -35.75 -24.73 -11.59
C THR A 111 -37.11 -25.07 -12.18
N PRO A 112 -37.97 -24.08 -12.49
CA PRO A 112 -39.24 -24.30 -13.20
C PRO A 112 -39.09 -25.00 -14.56
N GLN A 113 -37.86 -25.06 -15.09
CA GLN A 113 -37.49 -25.71 -16.36
C GLN A 113 -36.98 -27.15 -16.16
N GLY A 114 -37.01 -27.67 -14.92
CA GLY A 114 -36.57 -29.03 -14.59
C GLY A 114 -35.06 -29.21 -14.45
N ALA A 115 -34.27 -28.13 -14.53
CA ALA A 115 -32.83 -28.20 -14.30
C ALA A 115 -32.50 -28.16 -12.81
N GLN A 116 -31.65 -29.09 -12.34
CA GLN A 116 -31.17 -29.10 -10.96
C GLN A 116 -30.06 -28.06 -10.76
N VAL A 117 -30.28 -27.14 -9.82
CA VAL A 117 -29.29 -26.16 -9.39
C VAL A 117 -28.55 -26.72 -8.17
N PRO A 118 -27.21 -26.79 -8.21
CA PRO A 118 -26.43 -27.22 -7.05
C PRO A 118 -26.68 -26.28 -5.86
N PRO A 119 -26.81 -26.81 -4.63
CA PRO A 119 -26.96 -25.97 -3.46
C PRO A 119 -25.65 -25.21 -3.20
N THR A 120 -25.79 -23.94 -2.87
CA THR A 120 -24.69 -23.05 -2.49
C THR A 120 -24.68 -22.87 -0.98
N VAL A 121 -23.49 -22.91 -0.39
CA VAL A 121 -23.27 -22.68 1.03
C VAL A 121 -22.10 -21.75 1.28
N HIS A 122 -22.27 -20.91 2.29
CA HIS A 122 -21.31 -19.95 2.77
C HIS A 122 -20.59 -20.54 3.99
N VAL A 123 -19.27 -20.63 3.89
CA VAL A 123 -18.43 -21.31 4.89
C VAL A 123 -17.75 -20.28 5.78
N PHE A 124 -17.84 -20.52 7.08
CA PHE A 124 -17.16 -19.76 8.12
C PHE A 124 -16.34 -20.73 8.97
N ALA A 125 -15.12 -20.36 9.32
CA ALA A 125 -14.33 -21.11 10.29
C ALA A 125 -14.30 -20.34 11.62
N LEU A 126 -14.22 -21.09 12.72
CA LEU A 126 -14.15 -20.53 14.06
C LEU A 126 -12.69 -20.27 14.44
N ARG A 127 -12.47 -19.21 15.20
CA ARG A 127 -11.19 -18.91 15.87
C ARG A 127 -11.21 -19.45 17.30
N PRO A 128 -10.04 -19.52 17.97
CA PRO A 128 -9.97 -19.93 19.38
C PRO A 128 -10.83 -19.10 20.34
N ASP A 129 -11.12 -17.84 19.98
CA ASP A 129 -12.01 -16.95 20.72
C ASP A 129 -13.51 -17.16 20.40
N GLN A 130 -13.85 -18.22 19.68
CA GLN A 130 -15.21 -18.53 19.18
C GLN A 130 -15.78 -17.49 18.20
N SER A 131 -14.98 -16.53 17.72
CA SER A 131 -15.39 -15.63 16.65
C SER A 131 -15.33 -16.37 15.30
N SER A 132 -16.30 -16.10 14.43
CA SER A 132 -16.35 -16.69 13.09
C SER A 132 -15.69 -15.77 12.07
N PHE A 133 -14.80 -16.31 11.23
CA PHE A 133 -14.30 -15.62 10.04
C PHE A 133 -14.88 -16.25 8.77
N TYR A 134 -15.26 -15.40 7.82
CA TYR A 134 -15.80 -15.85 6.54
C TYR A 134 -14.69 -16.36 5.63
N ILE A 135 -14.87 -17.55 5.07
CA ILE A 135 -13.95 -18.13 4.08
C ILE A 135 -14.46 -17.82 2.67
N GLY A 136 -15.71 -18.13 2.37
CA GLY A 136 -16.27 -17.86 1.05
C GLY A 136 -17.50 -18.68 0.68
N GLU A 137 -17.90 -18.59 -0.59
CA GLU A 137 -19.10 -19.19 -1.17
C GLU A 137 -18.77 -20.48 -1.96
N PHE A 138 -19.19 -21.62 -1.43
CA PHE A 138 -18.95 -22.91 -2.06
C PHE A 138 -20.23 -23.50 -2.63
N VAL A 139 -20.10 -24.20 -3.74
CA VAL A 139 -21.17 -24.87 -4.46
C VAL A 139 -20.99 -26.38 -4.29
N ALA A 140 -22.04 -27.08 -3.88
CA ALA A 140 -21.99 -28.52 -3.74
C ALA A 140 -21.97 -29.20 -5.12
N ASP A 141 -21.05 -30.14 -5.31
CA ASP A 141 -20.99 -30.94 -6.52
C ASP A 141 -22.14 -31.96 -6.53
N LEU A 142 -23.09 -31.80 -7.47
CA LEU A 142 -24.25 -32.69 -7.61
C LEU A 142 -23.85 -34.16 -7.79
N ALA A 143 -22.72 -34.43 -8.47
CA ALA A 143 -22.25 -35.79 -8.70
C ALA A 143 -21.69 -36.45 -7.43
N GLN A 144 -21.32 -35.65 -6.44
CA GLN A 144 -20.72 -36.10 -5.17
C GLN A 144 -21.59 -35.76 -3.96
N LEU A 145 -22.87 -35.42 -4.20
CA LEU A 145 -23.85 -35.16 -3.16
C LEU A 145 -24.49 -36.48 -2.69
N GLN A 146 -24.02 -36.98 -1.55
CA GLN A 146 -24.55 -38.18 -0.90
C GLN A 146 -25.55 -37.80 0.21
N PRO A 147 -26.34 -38.75 0.76
CA PRO A 147 -27.29 -38.47 1.83
C PRO A 147 -26.65 -37.81 3.06
N ASN A 148 -25.46 -38.26 3.46
CA ASN A 148 -24.75 -37.82 4.67
C ASN A 148 -23.36 -37.22 4.39
N ALA A 149 -23.01 -36.97 3.13
CA ALA A 149 -21.73 -36.37 2.77
C ALA A 149 -21.87 -35.53 1.51
N ALA A 150 -21.05 -34.51 1.37
CA ALA A 150 -21.03 -33.65 0.20
C ALA A 150 -19.61 -33.15 -0.08
N VAL A 151 -19.31 -32.91 -1.35
CA VAL A 151 -18.09 -32.21 -1.75
C VAL A 151 -18.46 -30.81 -2.20
N LEU A 152 -17.87 -29.82 -1.57
CA LEU A 152 -18.07 -28.41 -1.89
C LEU A 152 -16.88 -27.88 -2.69
N ARG A 153 -17.18 -27.15 -3.76
CA ARG A 153 -16.19 -26.49 -4.62
C ARG A 153 -16.34 -24.97 -4.50
N PRO A 154 -15.25 -24.21 -4.33
CA PRO A 154 -15.35 -22.76 -4.29
C PRO A 154 -15.85 -22.23 -5.65
N ASN A 155 -16.70 -21.20 -5.63
CA ASN A 155 -17.16 -20.53 -6.86
C ASN A 155 -16.13 -19.54 -7.44
N TRP A 156 -14.97 -19.39 -6.77
CA TRP A 156 -13.90 -18.47 -7.12
C TRP A 156 -12.56 -19.19 -7.23
N ASN A 157 -11.58 -18.52 -7.86
CA ASN A 157 -10.23 -19.04 -7.94
C ASN A 157 -9.49 -18.80 -6.62
N VAL A 158 -9.22 -19.87 -5.86
CA VAL A 158 -8.57 -19.78 -4.56
C VAL A 158 -7.04 -19.79 -4.73
N PRO A 159 -6.33 -18.73 -4.30
CA PRO A 159 -4.87 -18.73 -4.31
C PRO A 159 -4.30 -19.73 -3.31
N GLN A 160 -3.18 -20.37 -3.65
CA GLN A 160 -2.53 -21.40 -2.81
C GLN A 160 -2.14 -20.90 -1.41
N SER A 161 -1.90 -19.59 -1.25
CA SER A 161 -1.63 -18.96 0.05
C SER A 161 -2.84 -18.97 0.97
N GLU A 162 -4.06 -18.88 0.41
CA GLU A 162 -5.30 -18.85 1.17
C GLU A 162 -5.73 -20.26 1.60
N LEU A 163 -5.49 -21.29 0.79
CA LEU A 163 -5.75 -22.68 1.20
C LEU A 163 -5.03 -23.07 2.50
N ARG A 164 -3.87 -22.46 2.77
CA ARG A 164 -3.09 -22.71 3.99
C ARG A 164 -3.70 -22.06 5.24
N THR A 165 -4.60 -21.08 5.07
CA THR A 165 -5.25 -20.39 6.20
C THR A 165 -6.55 -21.07 6.62
N TRP A 166 -7.03 -22.05 5.84
CA TRP A 166 -8.23 -22.81 6.15
C TRP A 166 -7.95 -23.81 7.26
N ASP A 167 -8.20 -23.39 8.51
CA ASP A 167 -8.18 -24.26 9.69
C ASP A 167 -9.60 -24.39 10.27
N PHE A 168 -10.09 -25.63 10.34
CA PHE A 168 -11.39 -25.98 10.90
C PHE A 168 -11.28 -26.70 12.25
N SER A 169 -10.09 -26.76 12.85
CA SER A 169 -9.83 -27.44 14.12
C SER A 169 -10.66 -26.88 15.29
N GLN A 170 -10.96 -25.59 15.25
CA GLN A 170 -11.77 -24.90 16.26
C GLN A 170 -13.27 -24.94 15.95
N GLY A 171 -13.67 -25.69 14.92
CA GLY A 171 -15.05 -25.78 14.44
C GLY A 171 -15.33 -24.85 13.26
N PHE A 172 -16.56 -24.96 12.76
CA PHE A 172 -16.99 -24.30 11.55
C PHE A 172 -18.49 -24.04 11.57
N ARG A 173 -18.92 -23.15 10.68
CA ARG A 173 -20.32 -22.81 10.49
C ARG A 173 -20.62 -22.68 9.01
N LEU A 174 -21.69 -23.31 8.57
CA LEU A 174 -22.18 -23.30 7.19
C LEU A 174 -23.53 -22.62 7.15
N ARG A 175 -23.76 -21.78 6.14
CA ARG A 175 -25.03 -21.07 5.95
C ARG A 175 -25.47 -21.16 4.50
N THR A 176 -26.75 -21.40 4.23
CA THR A 176 -27.27 -21.34 2.85
C THR A 176 -27.45 -19.91 2.34
N LEU A 177 -27.58 -18.94 3.23
CA LEU A 177 -27.75 -17.53 2.86
C LEU A 177 -26.95 -16.60 3.80
N ILE A 178 -26.29 -15.60 3.22
CA ILE A 178 -25.77 -14.43 3.93
C ILE A 178 -26.80 -13.30 3.77
N PRO A 179 -27.13 -12.53 4.82
CA PRO A 179 -28.02 -11.37 4.69
C PRO A 179 -27.50 -10.41 3.61
N ARG A 180 -28.41 -9.88 2.79
CA ARG A 180 -28.10 -9.14 1.55
C ARG A 180 -27.07 -8.01 1.70
N ALA A 181 -27.03 -7.37 2.87
CA ALA A 181 -26.07 -6.30 3.16
C ALA A 181 -24.61 -6.77 3.16
N ASP A 182 -24.33 -7.96 3.69
CA ASP A 182 -22.98 -8.51 3.76
C ASP A 182 -22.54 -9.15 2.44
N ARG A 183 -23.47 -9.68 1.65
CA ARG A 183 -23.17 -10.25 0.32
C ARG A 183 -22.63 -9.19 -0.65
N ALA A 184 -23.30 -8.04 -0.74
CA ALA A 184 -22.83 -6.93 -1.58
C ALA A 184 -21.44 -6.43 -1.18
N ARG A 185 -21.13 -6.46 0.12
CA ARG A 185 -19.81 -6.09 0.64
C ARG A 185 -18.73 -7.11 0.24
N VAL A 186 -19.02 -8.41 0.35
CA VAL A 186 -18.11 -9.47 -0.07
C VAL A 186 -17.86 -9.42 -1.58
N ASP A 187 -18.92 -9.28 -2.38
CA ASP A 187 -18.80 -9.19 -3.84
C ASP A 187 -17.97 -7.96 -4.24
N HIS A 188 -18.22 -6.81 -3.61
CA HIS A 188 -17.43 -5.60 -3.82
C HIS A 188 -15.94 -5.80 -3.47
N LEU A 189 -15.65 -6.46 -2.34
CA LEU A 189 -14.28 -6.76 -1.93
C LEU A 189 -13.59 -7.72 -2.91
N ASN A 190 -14.29 -8.73 -3.42
CA ASN A 190 -13.75 -9.66 -4.42
C ASN A 190 -13.42 -8.95 -5.73
N THR A 191 -14.30 -8.06 -6.22
CA THR A 191 -14.02 -7.22 -7.39
C THR A 191 -12.79 -6.34 -7.16
N LEU A 192 -12.69 -5.71 -5.99
CA LEU A 192 -11.55 -4.83 -5.64
C LEU A 192 -10.24 -5.62 -5.58
N ILE A 193 -10.26 -6.84 -5.05
CA ILE A 193 -9.10 -7.74 -5.06
C ILE A 193 -8.68 -8.07 -6.50
N GLN A 194 -9.61 -8.42 -7.37
CA GLN A 194 -9.32 -8.74 -8.78
C GLN A 194 -8.72 -7.53 -9.52
N GLU A 195 -9.34 -6.35 -9.39
CA GLU A 195 -8.83 -5.10 -9.97
C GLU A 195 -7.41 -4.78 -9.49
N THR A 196 -7.14 -4.98 -8.20
CA THR A 196 -5.82 -4.71 -7.62
C THR A 196 -4.76 -5.67 -8.17
N VAL A 197 -5.08 -6.96 -8.31
CA VAL A 197 -4.17 -7.95 -8.90
C VAL A 197 -3.86 -7.62 -10.36
N GLU A 198 -4.86 -7.21 -11.14
CA GLU A 198 -4.65 -6.77 -12.53
C GLU A 198 -3.76 -5.53 -12.61
N GLN A 199 -3.99 -4.53 -11.74
CA GLN A 199 -3.16 -3.33 -11.67
C GLN A 199 -1.70 -3.65 -11.34
N ILE A 200 -1.45 -4.55 -10.39
CA ILE A 200 -0.10 -5.01 -10.06
C ILE A 200 0.56 -5.65 -11.31
N GLY A 201 -0.15 -6.52 -12.02
CA GLY A 201 0.36 -7.15 -13.25
C GLY A 201 0.62 -6.16 -14.40
N VAL A 202 -0.10 -5.05 -14.48
CA VAL A 202 0.18 -3.96 -15.43
C VAL A 202 1.43 -3.17 -15.02
N LEU A 203 1.56 -2.85 -13.72
CA LEU A 203 2.71 -2.12 -13.20
C LEU A 203 4.02 -2.89 -13.37
N ASP A 204 4.00 -4.20 -13.12
CA ASP A 204 5.19 -5.05 -13.27
C ASP A 204 5.70 -5.05 -14.72
N ARG A 205 4.79 -5.18 -15.70
CA ARG A 205 5.13 -5.06 -17.13
C ARG A 205 5.71 -3.70 -17.50
N LYS A 206 5.19 -2.61 -16.91
CA LYS A 206 5.73 -1.26 -17.12
C LYS A 206 7.14 -1.10 -16.54
N ILE A 207 7.39 -1.68 -15.37
CA ILE A 207 8.72 -1.66 -14.75
C ILE A 207 9.74 -2.35 -15.65
N VAL A 208 9.43 -3.56 -16.12
CA VAL A 208 10.31 -4.33 -17.03
C VAL A 208 10.58 -3.57 -18.35
N ALA A 209 9.56 -2.92 -18.92
CA ALA A 209 9.76 -2.11 -20.11
C ALA A 209 10.65 -0.89 -19.85
N GLN A 210 10.46 -0.22 -18.71
CA GLN A 210 11.22 0.97 -18.34
C GLN A 210 12.69 0.65 -18.02
N THR A 211 12.96 -0.49 -17.39
CA THR A 211 14.34 -0.94 -17.13
C THR A 211 15.06 -1.23 -18.45
N ALA A 212 14.43 -1.93 -19.39
CA ALA A 212 15.00 -2.18 -20.71
C ALA A 212 15.32 -0.89 -21.49
N LEU A 213 14.42 0.11 -21.43
CA LEU A 213 14.68 1.43 -22.03
C LEU A 213 15.84 2.16 -21.35
N ASN A 214 15.98 2.05 -20.03
CA ASN A 214 17.08 2.67 -19.30
C ASN A 214 18.42 2.03 -19.66
N ASP A 215 18.47 0.71 -19.75
CA ASP A 215 19.68 -0.03 -20.15
C ASP A 215 20.09 0.31 -21.58
N ALA A 216 19.13 0.40 -22.51
CA ALA A 216 19.39 0.86 -23.87
C ALA A 216 19.92 2.31 -23.92
N ALA A 217 19.33 3.21 -23.13
CA ALA A 217 19.78 4.60 -23.04
C ALA A 217 21.20 4.71 -22.44
N ARG A 218 21.52 3.92 -21.42
CA ARG A 218 22.86 3.83 -20.83
C ARG A 218 23.88 3.31 -21.84
N ALA A 219 23.54 2.26 -22.58
CA ALA A 219 24.41 1.72 -23.63
C ALA A 219 24.70 2.79 -24.72
N GLN A 220 23.67 3.52 -25.18
CA GLN A 220 23.86 4.62 -26.12
C GLN A 220 24.72 5.75 -25.57
N LEU A 221 24.52 6.11 -24.29
CA LEU A 221 25.32 7.15 -23.64
C LEU A 221 26.80 6.74 -23.56
N GLU A 222 27.09 5.49 -23.21
CA GLU A 222 28.46 4.98 -23.18
C GLU A 222 29.08 4.94 -24.58
N VAL A 223 28.33 4.59 -25.62
CA VAL A 223 28.81 4.70 -27.02
C VAL A 223 29.16 6.16 -27.35
N ARG A 224 28.28 7.12 -27.04
CA ARG A 224 28.54 8.55 -27.27
C ARG A 224 29.73 9.06 -26.46
N ARG A 225 29.90 8.61 -25.22
CA ARG A 225 31.08 8.94 -24.42
C ARG A 225 32.35 8.39 -25.05
N GLY A 226 32.31 7.15 -25.53
CA GLY A 226 33.42 6.54 -26.26
C GLY A 226 33.77 7.30 -27.55
N GLU A 227 32.77 7.74 -28.33
CA GLU A 227 32.97 8.57 -29.52
C GLU A 227 33.62 9.93 -29.18
N LEU A 228 33.20 10.58 -28.09
CA LEU A 228 33.68 11.91 -27.72
C LEU A 228 35.06 11.91 -27.05
N LEU A 229 35.27 10.98 -26.12
CA LEU A 229 36.47 10.91 -25.26
C LEU A 229 37.52 9.92 -25.78
N GLY A 230 37.16 9.07 -26.73
CA GLY A 230 38.02 8.01 -27.27
C GLY A 230 37.90 6.72 -26.46
N ASN A 231 38.13 5.60 -27.13
CA ASN A 231 38.22 4.29 -26.51
C ASN A 231 39.56 3.62 -26.87
N PRO A 232 40.50 3.46 -25.92
CA PRO A 232 41.81 2.86 -26.16
C PRO A 232 41.75 1.41 -26.67
N ASN A 233 40.63 0.72 -26.43
CA ASN A 233 40.42 -0.67 -26.82
C ASN A 233 39.68 -0.80 -28.16
N HIS A 234 39.35 0.30 -28.84
CA HIS A 234 38.74 0.25 -30.16
C HIS A 234 39.79 -0.15 -31.21
N PRO A 235 39.49 -1.08 -32.14
CA PRO A 235 40.41 -1.39 -33.22
C PRO A 235 40.73 -0.12 -34.02
N GLU A 236 42.01 0.08 -34.27
CA GLU A 236 42.52 1.26 -34.98
C GLU A 236 42.02 1.23 -36.42
N VAL A 237 41.27 2.27 -36.81
CA VAL A 237 40.74 2.43 -38.16
C VAL A 237 41.63 3.44 -38.87
N GLU A 238 42.27 3.00 -39.95
CA GLU A 238 43.19 3.83 -40.73
C GLU A 238 42.50 5.13 -41.20
N GLY A 239 43.15 6.27 -40.94
CA GLY A 239 42.65 7.59 -41.28
C GLY A 239 41.54 8.14 -40.37
N ARG A 240 41.19 7.43 -39.29
CA ARG A 240 40.14 7.86 -38.33
C ARG A 240 40.59 7.74 -36.86
N PRO A 241 41.53 8.59 -36.42
CA PRO A 241 42.02 8.60 -35.03
C PRO A 241 40.95 9.01 -34.01
N GLU A 242 39.82 9.59 -34.45
CA GLU A 242 38.71 10.00 -33.59
C GLU A 242 38.10 8.84 -32.78
N PHE A 243 38.20 7.59 -33.27
CA PHE A 243 37.66 6.43 -32.57
C PHE A 243 38.54 5.95 -31.40
N THR A 244 39.86 6.15 -31.49
CA THR A 244 40.83 5.71 -30.47
C THR A 244 41.22 6.85 -29.53
N ALA A 245 41.51 8.05 -30.06
CA ALA A 245 41.91 9.23 -29.30
C ALA A 245 40.71 10.08 -28.83
N GLY A 246 39.55 9.91 -29.45
CA GLY A 246 38.35 10.71 -29.20
C GLY A 246 38.24 11.93 -30.11
N LEU A 247 37.01 12.27 -30.49
CA LEU A 247 36.74 13.42 -31.34
C LEU A 247 37.28 14.74 -30.76
N LEU A 248 37.25 14.90 -29.43
CA LEU A 248 37.74 16.13 -28.78
C LEU A 248 39.26 16.31 -28.94
N ALA A 249 40.03 15.23 -28.80
CA ALA A 249 41.48 15.27 -28.98
C ALA A 249 41.84 15.51 -30.45
N ALA A 250 41.20 14.78 -31.36
CA ALA A 250 41.42 14.93 -32.80
C ALA A 250 41.10 16.36 -33.30
N LEU A 251 40.03 16.98 -32.80
CA LEU A 251 39.71 18.38 -33.13
C LEU A 251 40.75 19.36 -32.60
N ARG A 252 41.26 19.14 -31.39
CA ARG A 252 42.29 19.98 -30.79
C ARG A 252 43.58 19.91 -31.60
N ASP A 253 44.01 18.71 -31.97
CA ASP A 253 45.22 18.52 -32.79
C ASP A 253 45.07 19.21 -34.15
N LEU A 254 43.90 19.08 -34.78
CA LEU A 254 43.62 19.73 -36.07
C LEU A 254 43.57 21.26 -35.96
N GLU A 255 43.08 21.82 -34.85
CA GLU A 255 43.15 23.26 -34.57
C GLU A 255 44.57 23.75 -34.36
N ASP A 256 45.41 23.00 -33.63
CA ASP A 256 46.82 23.33 -33.43
C ASP A 256 47.60 23.31 -34.76
N ASP A 257 47.34 22.30 -35.61
CA ASP A 257 47.89 22.22 -36.96
C ASP A 257 47.47 23.42 -37.81
N ARG A 258 46.17 23.76 -37.81
CA ARG A 258 45.65 24.94 -38.51
C ARG A 258 46.33 26.22 -38.03
N ASN A 259 46.49 26.40 -36.72
CA ASN A 259 47.14 27.57 -36.14
C ASN A 259 48.61 27.68 -36.59
N SER A 260 49.32 26.55 -36.64
CA SER A 260 50.71 26.52 -37.14
C SER A 260 50.80 26.93 -38.62
N ILE A 261 49.88 26.44 -39.45
CA ILE A 261 49.80 26.79 -40.88
C ILE A 261 49.51 28.29 -41.02
N GLN A 262 48.56 28.84 -40.26
CA GLN A 262 48.25 30.28 -40.30
C GLN A 262 49.46 31.14 -39.91
N ALA A 263 50.20 30.74 -38.86
CA ALA A 263 51.42 31.44 -38.44
C ALA A 263 52.51 31.41 -39.53
N SER A 264 52.69 30.27 -40.21
CA SER A 264 53.64 30.16 -41.33
C SER A 264 53.23 31.03 -42.52
N VAL A 265 51.93 31.05 -42.88
CA VAL A 265 51.38 31.92 -43.94
C VAL A 265 51.61 33.40 -43.62
N ASP A 266 51.36 33.81 -42.37
CA ASP A 266 51.58 35.20 -41.97
C ASP A 266 53.07 35.58 -41.98
N THR A 267 53.96 34.65 -41.65
CA THR A 267 55.41 34.84 -41.75
C THR A 267 55.82 35.05 -43.21
N LEU A 268 55.32 34.21 -44.12
CA LEU A 268 55.54 34.34 -45.56
C LEU A 268 54.99 35.66 -46.11
N ARG A 269 53.78 36.07 -45.69
CA ARG A 269 53.20 37.38 -46.06
C ARG A 269 54.09 38.54 -45.63
N ARG A 270 54.62 38.51 -44.41
CA ARG A 270 55.56 39.54 -43.92
C ARG A 270 56.86 39.55 -44.72
N MET A 271 57.40 38.38 -45.08
CA MET A 271 58.59 38.27 -45.92
C MET A 271 58.36 38.84 -47.33
N ILE A 272 57.25 38.46 -47.98
CA ILE A 272 56.87 38.98 -49.31
C ILE A 272 56.68 40.50 -49.26
N LYS A 273 56.03 41.02 -48.21
CA LYS A 273 55.88 42.46 -48.02
C LYS A 273 57.23 43.16 -47.91
N ARG A 274 58.14 42.67 -47.05
CA ARG A 274 59.49 43.24 -46.91
C ARG A 274 60.26 43.23 -48.22
N ILE A 275 60.23 42.14 -48.98
CA ILE A 275 60.90 42.04 -50.29
C ILE A 275 60.28 43.01 -51.28
N SER A 276 58.95 43.14 -51.29
CA SER A 276 58.24 44.10 -52.14
C SER A 276 58.61 45.54 -51.80
N ASP A 277 58.63 45.89 -50.51
CA ASP A 277 59.01 47.23 -50.02
C ASP A 277 60.48 47.54 -50.38
N LEU A 278 61.40 46.58 -50.22
CA LEU A 278 62.80 46.73 -50.65
C LEU A 278 62.92 46.91 -52.17
N ARG A 279 62.16 46.14 -52.95
CA ARG A 279 62.13 46.28 -54.42
C ARG A 279 61.66 47.67 -54.81
N ILE A 280 60.62 48.21 -54.17
CA ILE A 280 60.13 49.57 -54.42
C ILE A 280 61.23 50.59 -54.08
N ALA A 281 61.86 50.47 -52.91
CA ALA A 281 62.94 51.36 -52.51
C ALA A 281 64.13 51.36 -53.49
N ILE A 282 64.55 50.18 -53.97
CA ILE A 282 65.62 50.05 -54.97
C ILE A 282 65.20 50.67 -56.31
N LEU A 283 63.94 50.47 -56.74
CA LEU A 283 63.43 51.09 -57.97
C LEU A 283 63.42 52.62 -57.85
N ASP A 284 62.98 53.16 -56.70
CA ASP A 284 63.01 54.59 -56.42
C ASP A 284 64.45 55.13 -56.42
N GLU A 285 65.40 54.41 -55.83
CA GLU A 285 66.83 54.75 -55.85
C GLU A 285 67.40 54.76 -57.28
N ILE A 286 67.10 53.73 -58.10
CA ILE A 286 67.51 53.69 -59.51
C ILE A 286 66.93 54.88 -60.28
N ILE A 287 65.66 55.23 -60.07
CA ILE A 287 65.03 56.40 -60.69
C ILE A 287 65.77 57.68 -60.28
N GLN A 288 66.13 57.83 -59.00
CA GLN A 288 66.89 58.98 -58.52
C GLN A 288 68.31 59.04 -59.11
N LEU A 289 69.06 57.93 -59.11
CA LEU A 289 70.39 57.84 -59.73
C LEU A 289 70.34 58.09 -61.24
N ALA A 290 69.33 57.57 -61.94
CA ALA A 290 69.12 57.84 -63.35
C ALA A 290 68.85 59.33 -63.62
N GLY A 291 68.15 60.02 -62.71
CA GLY A 291 67.98 61.47 -62.75
C GLY A 291 69.25 62.28 -62.46
N GLN A 292 70.26 61.68 -61.83
CA GLN A 292 71.56 62.31 -61.52
C GLN A 292 72.64 62.05 -62.58
N LEU A 293 72.38 61.17 -63.55
CA LEU A 293 73.30 60.97 -64.67
C LEU A 293 73.38 62.27 -65.50
N PRO A 294 74.59 62.73 -65.85
CA PRO A 294 74.75 63.94 -66.65
C PRO A 294 74.09 63.72 -68.01
N VAL A 295 73.11 64.57 -68.33
CA VAL A 295 72.56 64.68 -69.67
C VAL A 295 73.74 64.93 -70.61
N PRO A 296 73.98 64.10 -71.65
CA PRO A 296 75.04 64.38 -72.60
C PRO A 296 74.79 65.76 -73.21
N ALA A 297 75.72 66.68 -72.97
CA ALA A 297 75.75 67.99 -73.58
C ALA A 297 76.02 67.82 -75.08
N THR A 298 74.97 67.54 -75.85
CA THR A 298 75.02 67.67 -77.30
C THR A 298 74.76 69.12 -77.61
N GLN A 299 75.80 69.94 -77.45
CA GLN A 299 75.92 71.23 -78.12
C GLN A 299 75.95 70.97 -79.62
N ILE A 300 74.78 71.02 -80.28
CA ILE A 300 74.77 71.30 -81.71
C ILE A 300 74.76 72.83 -81.83
N SER A 301 75.96 73.36 -82.00
CA SER A 301 76.24 74.66 -82.61
C SER A 301 75.29 74.87 -83.80
N ARG A 302 74.30 75.74 -83.61
CA ARG A 302 73.54 76.34 -84.71
C ARG A 302 74.37 77.55 -85.15
N ASN A 303 75.36 77.32 -86.01
CA ASN A 303 76.08 78.42 -86.64
C ASN A 303 75.19 78.99 -87.77
N PRO A 304 74.83 80.28 -87.73
CA PRO A 304 74.23 80.99 -88.85
C PRO A 304 75.30 81.30 -89.91
N ASN A 305 74.86 81.75 -91.09
CA ASN A 305 75.73 82.31 -92.13
C ASN A 305 76.74 83.33 -91.59
#